data_AF-A0A067MNM7-F1
#
_entry.id   AF-A0A067MNM7-F1
#
_cell.length_a   1.000
_cell.length_b   1.000
_cell.length_c   1.000
_cell.angle_alpha   90.00
_cell.angle_beta   90.00
_cell.angle_gamma   90.00
#
_symmetry.space_group_name_H-M   'P 1'
#
loop_
_entity.id
_entity.type
_entity.pdbx_description
1 polymer ?
#
loop_
_entity_poly.entity_id
_entity_poly.type
_entity_poly.pdbx_seq_one_letter_code
_entity_poly.pdbx_strand_id
1 'polypeptide(L)'
;MVAPAVRTKSQDATAPPAHPSVHHVNLAIDIILSNMETQDLRAVVRSLLARGDPGTIGTFSSLVRSHITRTQPSPRAPTPALFTRSGSGAIVPTSQFYRVRSQARVSFGAGMGKASLLPLLQIILATSGLQWDEDGALAMALAEVDCDIAAAVMTTRDEVREGRLKDHEGVLSTVAELRSALEDVAIEVESWGGDNPFERGLAEAQDGVL
;
A
#
# COMPACT_ATOMS: atom_id res chain seq x y z
N MET A 1 -18.27 83.22 17.02
CA MET A 1 -18.09 81.82 17.48
C MET A 1 -16.90 81.26 16.69
N VAL A 2 -15.63 81.24 17.10
CA VAL A 2 -14.91 80.86 18.34
C VAL A 2 -15.06 79.39 18.74
N ALA A 3 -14.15 78.57 18.15
CA ALA A 3 -13.24 77.58 18.78
C ALA A 3 -13.79 76.19 19.27
N PRO A 4 -12.93 75.17 19.56
CA PRO A 4 -12.53 74.10 18.62
C PRO A 4 -12.32 72.68 19.26
N ALA A 5 -11.70 71.76 18.49
CA ALA A 5 -11.01 70.50 18.88
C ALA A 5 -11.91 69.32 19.35
N VAL A 6 -11.64 68.06 19.02
CA VAL A 6 -10.44 67.26 19.38
C VAL A 6 -10.12 66.19 18.33
N ARG A 7 -8.82 66.02 18.11
CA ARG A 7 -8.15 64.91 17.41
C ARG A 7 -7.64 63.94 18.48
N THR A 8 -7.88 62.64 18.34
CA THR A 8 -7.03 61.60 18.95
C THR A 8 -6.83 60.41 18.01
N LYS A 9 -5.57 60.00 17.94
CA LYS A 9 -5.00 58.86 17.19
C LYS A 9 -5.23 57.54 17.94
N SER A 10 -5.13 56.43 17.21
CA SER A 10 -4.24 55.27 17.44
C SER A 10 -4.93 54.00 16.96
N GLN A 11 -4.41 53.38 15.88
CA GLN A 11 -3.65 52.12 15.96
C GLN A 11 -4.44 51.03 16.69
N ASP A 12 -4.90 50.00 15.97
CA ASP A 12 -4.06 48.81 15.89
C ASP A 12 -4.45 47.91 14.73
N ALA A 13 -3.42 47.32 14.12
CA ALA A 13 -3.55 46.29 13.11
C ALA A 13 -4.08 45.02 13.78
N THR A 14 -5.12 44.43 13.23
CA THR A 14 -5.37 43.00 13.47
C THR A 14 -5.35 42.30 12.12
N ALA A 15 -4.12 41.92 11.76
CA ALA A 15 -3.90 40.86 10.80
C ALA A 15 -4.77 39.64 11.20
N PRO A 16 -5.29 38.87 10.23
CA PRO A 16 -5.96 37.61 10.54
C PRO A 16 -5.01 36.74 11.38
N PRO A 17 -5.51 36.03 12.41
CA PRO A 17 -4.67 35.23 13.26
C PRO A 17 -3.87 34.24 12.40
N ALA A 18 -2.55 34.31 12.58
CA ALA A 18 -1.58 33.44 11.97
C ALA A 18 -2.02 31.98 12.10
N HIS A 19 -1.84 31.23 11.02
CA HIS A 19 -1.98 29.78 10.99
C HIS A 19 -1.41 29.17 12.28
N PRO A 20 -2.13 28.27 12.97
CA PRO A 20 -1.53 27.56 14.09
C PRO A 20 -0.34 26.77 13.56
N SER A 21 0.83 27.29 13.91
CA SER A 21 2.12 26.62 13.90
C SER A 21 1.95 25.19 14.38
N VAL A 22 2.54 24.26 13.62
CA VAL A 22 2.69 22.83 13.94
C VAL A 22 2.90 22.69 15.45
N HIS A 23 1.84 22.25 16.13
CA HIS A 23 1.81 22.12 17.58
C HIS A 23 2.93 21.16 17.99
N HIS A 24 3.68 21.52 19.03
CA HIS A 24 4.50 20.57 19.79
C HIS A 24 3.78 19.23 19.84
N VAL A 25 4.38 18.20 19.23
CA VAL A 25 3.83 16.85 19.32
C VAL A 25 3.66 16.56 20.80
N ASN A 26 2.44 16.22 21.19
CA ASN A 26 2.06 16.18 22.59
C ASN A 26 2.86 15.06 23.24
N LEU A 27 3.78 15.42 24.14
CA LEU A 27 4.67 14.47 24.82
C LEU A 27 3.89 13.29 25.44
N ALA A 28 2.69 13.54 25.97
CA ALA A 28 1.84 12.48 26.50
C ALA A 28 1.38 11.48 25.42
N ILE A 29 1.04 11.99 24.22
CA ILE A 29 0.67 11.15 23.08
C ILE A 29 1.89 10.39 22.56
N ASP A 30 3.07 11.02 22.48
CA ASP A 30 4.29 10.33 22.05
C ASP A 30 4.70 9.22 23.02
N ILE A 31 4.56 9.45 24.33
CA ILE A 31 4.77 8.41 25.35
C ILE A 31 3.79 7.26 25.13
N ILE A 32 2.51 7.54 24.88
CA ILE A 32 1.52 6.49 24.57
C ILE A 32 1.91 5.73 23.30
N LEU A 33 2.17 6.42 22.19
CA LEU A 33 2.51 5.80 20.90
C LEU A 33 3.79 4.96 20.96
N SER A 34 4.75 5.36 21.81
CA SER A 34 6.04 4.67 21.95
C SER A 34 5.98 3.45 22.86
N ASN A 35 5.02 3.37 23.79
CA ASN A 35 4.99 2.34 24.83
C ASN A 35 3.75 1.44 24.78
N MET A 36 2.69 1.82 24.05
CA MET A 36 1.47 1.02 23.92
C MET A 36 1.72 -0.23 23.06
N GLU A 37 1.15 -1.35 23.47
CA GLU A 37 1.20 -2.57 22.66
C GLU A 37 0.54 -2.35 21.30
N THR A 38 1.11 -2.96 20.24
CA THR A 38 0.62 -2.73 18.88
C THR A 38 -0.82 -3.19 18.69
N GLN A 39 -1.28 -4.20 19.45
CA GLN A 39 -2.67 -4.66 19.40
C GLN A 39 -3.63 -3.61 19.97
N ASP A 40 -3.28 -3.01 21.10
CA ASP A 40 -4.07 -1.95 21.72
C ASP A 40 -4.10 -0.70 20.85
N LEU A 41 -2.96 -0.33 20.27
CA LEU A 41 -2.89 0.80 19.35
C LEU A 41 -3.81 0.58 18.14
N ARG A 42 -3.84 -0.62 17.55
CA ARG A 42 -4.77 -0.95 16.47
C ARG A 42 -6.23 -0.88 16.93
N ALA A 43 -6.55 -1.31 18.15
CA ALA A 43 -7.90 -1.25 18.71
C ALA A 43 -8.37 0.20 18.90
N VAL A 44 -7.50 1.06 19.44
CA VAL A 44 -7.75 2.50 19.61
C VAL A 44 -7.93 3.18 18.26
N VAL A 45 -7.05 2.93 17.28
CA VAL A 45 -7.15 3.50 15.93
C VAL A 45 -8.44 3.06 15.24
N ARG A 46 -8.81 1.76 15.28
CA ARG A 46 -10.09 1.29 14.72
C ARG A 46 -11.27 1.98 15.38
N SER A 47 -11.24 2.14 16.70
CA SER A 47 -12.31 2.83 17.44
C SER A 47 -12.38 4.31 17.10
N LEU A 48 -11.24 4.96 16.86
CA LEU A 48 -11.16 6.35 16.39
C LEU A 48 -11.76 6.48 14.99
N LEU A 49 -11.38 5.59 14.06
CA LEU A 49 -11.91 5.59 12.69
C LEU A 49 -13.41 5.28 12.64
N ALA A 50 -13.91 4.42 13.53
CA ALA A 50 -15.33 4.04 13.58
C ALA A 50 -16.23 5.10 14.22
N ARG A 51 -15.70 5.91 15.17
CA ARG A 51 -16.46 6.95 15.89
C ARG A 51 -16.17 8.37 15.41
N GLY A 52 -15.13 8.53 14.59
CA GLY A 52 -14.70 9.82 14.08
C GLY A 52 -15.75 10.46 13.18
N ASP A 53 -15.56 11.75 12.90
CA ASP A 53 -16.35 12.43 11.88
C ASP A 53 -16.10 11.79 10.49
N PRO A 54 -17.01 11.97 9.51
CA PRO A 54 -16.85 11.40 8.18
C PRO A 54 -15.51 11.75 7.49
N GLY A 55 -14.88 12.87 7.86
CA GLY A 55 -13.57 13.28 7.32
C GLY A 55 -12.37 12.54 7.91
N THR A 56 -12.52 11.88 9.06
CA THR A 56 -11.41 11.20 9.76
C THR A 56 -10.81 10.07 8.91
N ILE A 57 -11.65 9.22 8.28
CA ILE A 57 -11.17 8.10 7.45
C ILE A 57 -10.37 8.61 6.25
N GLY A 58 -10.92 9.60 5.52
CA GLY A 58 -10.24 10.18 4.35
C GLY A 58 -8.91 10.83 4.71
N THR A 59 -8.86 11.54 5.85
CA THR A 59 -7.63 12.14 6.38
C THR A 59 -6.60 11.09 6.75
N PHE A 60 -7.01 10.04 7.47
CA PHE A 60 -6.14 8.93 7.83
C PHE A 60 -5.55 8.25 6.59
N SER A 61 -6.36 7.90 5.60
CA SER A 61 -5.89 7.30 4.36
C SER A 61 -4.93 8.23 3.61
N SER A 62 -5.19 9.53 3.56
CA SER A 62 -4.29 10.52 2.95
C SER A 62 -2.93 10.60 3.65
N LEU A 63 -2.91 10.57 4.99
CA LEU A 63 -1.69 10.56 5.79
C LEU A 63 -0.89 9.27 5.57
N VAL A 64 -1.58 8.12 5.53
CA VAL A 64 -0.95 6.82 5.24
C VAL A 64 -0.31 6.84 3.86
N ARG A 65 -1.03 7.28 2.81
CA ARG A 65 -0.46 7.41 1.45
C ARG A 65 0.76 8.33 1.40
N SER A 66 0.69 9.46 2.10
CA SER A 66 1.78 10.43 2.19
C SER A 66 3.00 9.85 2.90
N HIS A 67 2.78 9.06 3.95
CA HIS A 67 3.85 8.36 4.67
C HIS A 67 4.50 7.30 3.77
N ILE A 68 3.70 6.44 3.15
CA ILE A 68 4.16 5.37 2.25
C ILE A 68 5.04 5.93 1.12
N THR A 69 4.55 6.97 0.43
CA THR A 69 5.29 7.62 -0.67
C THR A 69 6.66 8.16 -0.23
N ARG A 70 6.80 8.54 1.06
CA ARG A 70 8.03 9.09 1.60
C ARG A 70 9.00 8.02 2.10
N THR A 71 8.50 6.92 2.64
CA THR A 71 9.29 5.91 3.34
C THR A 71 9.57 4.66 2.52
N GLN A 72 8.85 4.43 1.42
CA GLN A 72 9.11 3.27 0.59
C GLN A 72 10.48 3.42 -0.10
N PRO A 73 11.37 2.41 0.04
CA PRO A 73 12.70 2.44 -0.57
C PRO A 73 12.58 2.45 -2.10
N SER A 74 13.48 3.19 -2.75
CA SER A 74 13.57 3.21 -4.21
C SER A 74 13.85 1.79 -4.75
N PRO A 75 13.22 1.37 -5.87
CA PRO A 75 13.34 0.01 -6.42
C PRO A 75 14.75 -0.41 -6.90
N ARG A 76 15.79 0.40 -6.63
CA ARG A 76 17.11 0.28 -7.27
C ARG A 76 18.10 -0.61 -6.50
N ALA A 77 17.76 -1.08 -5.31
CA ALA A 77 18.61 -2.04 -4.59
C ALA A 77 18.29 -3.48 -5.05
N PRO A 78 19.29 -4.36 -5.25
CA PRO A 78 19.04 -5.76 -5.57
C PRO A 78 18.17 -6.37 -4.46
N THR A 79 16.99 -6.86 -4.82
CA THR A 79 16.06 -7.49 -3.87
C THR A 79 16.71 -8.80 -3.38
N PRO A 80 16.86 -9.01 -2.06
CA PRO A 80 17.28 -10.30 -1.52
C PRO A 80 16.37 -11.43 -2.02
N ALA A 81 16.89 -12.65 -2.10
CA ALA A 81 16.12 -13.79 -2.60
C ALA A 81 14.78 -13.95 -1.85
N LEU A 82 13.67 -13.99 -2.60
CA LEU A 82 12.31 -14.15 -2.06
C LEU A 82 12.03 -15.58 -1.60
N PHE A 83 12.76 -16.54 -2.16
CA PHE A 83 12.65 -17.95 -1.87
C PHE A 83 14.01 -18.53 -1.51
N THR A 84 14.01 -19.58 -0.70
CA THR A 84 15.21 -20.34 -0.36
C THR A 84 14.89 -21.82 -0.25
N ARG A 85 15.92 -22.66 -0.33
CA ARG A 85 15.78 -24.08 -0.09
C ARG A 85 15.95 -24.37 1.40
N SER A 86 14.96 -25.02 2.00
CA SER A 86 15.01 -25.48 3.39
C SER A 86 16.02 -26.63 3.55
N GLY A 87 16.30 -27.02 4.80
CA GLY A 87 17.14 -28.17 5.09
C GLY A 87 16.60 -29.50 4.54
N SER A 88 15.30 -29.60 4.24
CA SER A 88 14.68 -30.78 3.62
C SER A 88 14.70 -30.75 2.09
N GLY A 89 15.22 -29.69 1.47
CA GLY A 89 15.24 -29.52 0.03
C GLY A 89 14.00 -28.81 -0.55
N ALA A 90 12.95 -28.60 0.26
CA ALA A 90 11.75 -27.88 -0.14
C ALA A 90 12.03 -26.38 -0.34
N ILE A 91 11.38 -25.76 -1.33
CA ILE A 91 11.44 -24.31 -1.50
C ILE A 91 10.47 -23.65 -0.53
N VAL A 92 10.94 -22.64 0.20
CA VAL A 92 10.16 -21.91 1.21
C VAL A 92 10.31 -20.40 1.04
N PRO A 93 9.26 -19.62 1.38
CA PRO A 93 9.34 -18.16 1.40
C PRO A 93 10.36 -17.66 2.44
N THR A 94 11.10 -16.61 2.09
CA THR A 94 12.01 -15.93 3.02
C THR A 94 11.30 -14.81 3.79
N SER A 95 11.96 -14.25 4.80
CA SER A 95 11.48 -13.02 5.46
C SER A 95 11.34 -11.85 4.48
N GLN A 96 12.14 -11.84 3.40
CA GLN A 96 12.06 -10.83 2.36
C GLN A 96 10.75 -10.94 1.57
N PHE A 97 10.29 -12.15 1.26
CA PHE A 97 8.97 -12.36 0.63
C PHE A 97 7.86 -11.73 1.46
N TYR A 98 7.81 -12.02 2.76
CA TYR A 98 6.78 -11.46 3.65
C TYR A 98 6.88 -9.94 3.76
N ARG A 99 8.09 -9.37 3.68
CA ARG A 99 8.30 -7.92 3.66
C ARG A 99 7.74 -7.27 2.39
N VAL A 100 8.07 -7.81 1.21
CA VAL A 100 7.57 -7.32 -0.09
C VAL A 100 6.05 -7.41 -0.15
N ARG A 101 5.49 -8.54 0.30
CA ARG A 101 4.05 -8.74 0.35
C ARG A 101 3.35 -7.79 1.34
N SER A 102 3.92 -7.57 2.52
CA SER A 102 3.40 -6.59 3.48
C SER A 102 3.40 -5.18 2.90
N GLN A 103 4.44 -4.80 2.15
CA GLN A 103 4.50 -3.52 1.45
C GLN A 103 3.37 -3.38 0.43
N ALA A 104 3.10 -4.42 -0.38
CA ALA A 104 1.99 -4.43 -1.32
C ALA A 104 0.64 -4.23 -0.61
N ARG A 105 0.39 -4.98 0.47
CA ARG A 105 -0.83 -4.91 1.30
C ARG A 105 -1.08 -3.54 1.88
N VAL A 106 -0.03 -2.90 2.38
CA VAL A 106 -0.11 -1.54 2.91
C VAL A 106 -0.44 -0.55 1.79
N SER A 107 0.14 -0.72 0.59
CA SER A 107 -0.16 0.14 -0.57
C SER A 107 -1.62 0.00 -1.03
N PHE A 108 -2.11 -1.20 -1.36
CA PHE A 108 -3.50 -1.33 -1.80
C PHE A 108 -4.51 -1.04 -0.68
N GLY A 109 -4.18 -1.35 0.58
CA GLY A 109 -4.99 -0.96 1.73
C GLY A 109 -5.09 0.56 1.94
N ALA A 110 -4.12 1.33 1.44
CA ALA A 110 -4.16 2.80 1.43
C ALA A 110 -4.88 3.38 0.19
N GLY A 111 -5.43 2.52 -0.68
CA GLY A 111 -6.00 2.91 -1.96
C GLY A 111 -4.95 3.28 -3.00
N MET A 112 -3.74 2.70 -2.91
CA MET A 112 -2.63 2.83 -3.88
C MET A 112 -2.36 1.46 -4.56
N GLY A 113 -3.39 0.93 -5.21
CA GLY A 113 -3.33 -0.28 -6.04
C GLY A 113 -2.19 -0.25 -7.05
N LYS A 114 -2.05 0.81 -7.88
CA LYS A 114 -0.97 0.86 -8.90
C LYS A 114 0.42 0.66 -8.27
N ALA A 115 0.65 1.27 -7.11
CA ALA A 115 1.92 1.18 -6.39
C ALA A 115 2.17 -0.22 -5.79
N SER A 116 1.13 -1.02 -5.59
CA SER A 116 1.24 -2.39 -5.08
C SER A 116 1.53 -3.45 -6.15
N LEU A 117 1.26 -3.14 -7.43
CA LEU A 117 1.43 -4.11 -8.53
C LEU A 117 2.90 -4.52 -8.72
N LEU A 118 3.84 -3.57 -8.67
CA LEU A 118 5.26 -3.86 -8.89
C LEU A 118 5.87 -4.81 -7.84
N PRO A 119 5.66 -4.60 -6.52
CA PRO A 119 6.06 -5.58 -5.50
C PRO A 119 5.48 -6.99 -5.74
N LEU A 120 4.23 -7.09 -6.17
CA LEU A 120 3.58 -8.38 -6.46
C LEU A 120 4.15 -9.04 -7.71
N LEU A 121 4.41 -8.26 -8.76
CA LEU A 121 5.10 -8.71 -9.97
C LEU A 121 6.48 -9.30 -9.66
N GLN A 122 7.24 -8.68 -8.74
CA GLN A 122 8.54 -9.23 -8.31
C GLN A 122 8.40 -10.62 -7.68
N ILE A 123 7.31 -10.88 -6.96
CA ILE A 123 7.04 -12.20 -6.38
C ILE A 123 6.75 -13.21 -7.48
N ILE A 124 5.89 -12.87 -8.44
CA ILE A 124 5.53 -13.74 -9.58
C ILE A 124 6.76 -14.07 -10.42
N LEU A 125 7.56 -13.06 -10.79
CA LEU A 125 8.76 -13.29 -11.58
C LEU A 125 9.79 -14.18 -10.85
N ALA A 126 9.84 -14.10 -9.52
CA ALA A 126 10.74 -14.92 -8.73
C ALA A 126 10.27 -16.40 -8.61
N THR A 127 9.04 -16.74 -9.02
CA THR A 127 8.60 -18.14 -9.07
C THR A 127 9.06 -18.86 -10.32
N SER A 128 9.57 -18.15 -11.33
CA SER A 128 10.01 -18.78 -12.56
C SER A 128 11.18 -19.74 -12.32
N GLY A 129 11.08 -20.93 -12.92
CA GLY A 129 11.99 -22.05 -12.77
C GLY A 129 11.80 -22.84 -11.47
N LEU A 130 10.81 -22.52 -10.64
CA LEU A 130 10.57 -23.21 -9.38
C LEU A 130 9.46 -24.25 -9.54
N GLN A 131 9.71 -25.41 -8.94
CA GLN A 131 8.69 -26.43 -8.68
C GLN A 131 8.48 -26.50 -7.18
N TRP A 132 7.21 -26.59 -6.76
CA TRP A 132 6.83 -26.65 -5.37
C TRP A 132 5.84 -27.77 -5.11
N ASP A 133 5.79 -28.18 -3.85
CA ASP A 133 4.78 -29.09 -3.34
C ASP A 133 3.46 -28.31 -3.16
N GLU A 134 2.36 -28.89 -3.65
CA GLU A 134 1.01 -28.28 -3.63
C GLU A 134 0.51 -28.05 -2.20
N ASP A 135 0.87 -28.95 -1.28
CA ASP A 135 0.59 -28.83 0.15
C ASP A 135 1.72 -28.13 0.93
N GLY A 136 2.73 -27.62 0.19
CA GLY A 136 3.92 -27.01 0.74
C GLY A 136 3.73 -25.57 1.21
N ALA A 137 4.68 -25.11 2.03
CA ALA A 137 4.68 -23.73 2.55
C ALA A 137 4.74 -22.66 1.44
N LEU A 138 5.37 -22.97 0.30
CA LEU A 138 5.38 -22.05 -0.85
C LEU A 138 4.00 -21.97 -1.50
N ALA A 139 3.34 -23.08 -1.83
CA ALA A 139 2.01 -23.08 -2.44
C ALA A 139 0.99 -22.31 -1.59
N MET A 140 0.97 -22.55 -0.26
CA MET A 140 0.14 -21.78 0.66
C MET A 140 0.42 -20.28 0.59
N ALA A 141 1.70 -19.89 0.54
CA ALA A 141 2.09 -18.49 0.45
C ALA A 141 1.73 -17.85 -0.90
N LEU A 142 1.79 -18.61 -2.00
CA LEU A 142 1.41 -18.15 -3.34
C LEU A 142 -0.11 -17.97 -3.49
N ALA A 143 -0.94 -18.87 -2.94
CA ALA A 143 -2.39 -18.67 -2.87
C ALA A 143 -2.77 -17.41 -2.08
N GLU A 144 -1.94 -17.09 -1.08
CA GLU A 144 -2.05 -15.89 -0.27
C GLU A 144 -1.61 -14.61 -1.02
N VAL A 145 -0.75 -14.74 -2.02
CA VAL A 145 -0.35 -13.67 -2.97
C VAL A 145 -1.38 -13.50 -4.07
N ASP A 146 -1.99 -14.57 -4.55
CA ASP A 146 -3.10 -14.53 -5.51
C ASP A 146 -4.25 -13.64 -5.02
N CYS A 147 -4.66 -13.81 -3.76
CA CYS A 147 -5.64 -12.94 -3.13
C CYS A 147 -5.19 -11.47 -3.07
N ASP A 148 -3.89 -11.23 -2.87
CA ASP A 148 -3.33 -9.87 -2.83
C ASP A 148 -3.29 -9.24 -4.22
N ILE A 149 -3.03 -10.02 -5.27
CA ILE A 149 -3.06 -9.59 -6.67
C ILE A 149 -4.47 -9.14 -7.06
N ALA A 150 -5.48 -9.97 -6.78
CA ALA A 150 -6.87 -9.61 -7.03
C ALA A 150 -7.24 -8.28 -6.33
N ALA A 151 -6.90 -8.14 -5.05
CA ALA A 151 -7.16 -6.91 -4.29
C ALA A 151 -6.42 -5.69 -4.87
N ALA A 152 -5.17 -5.85 -5.30
CA ALA A 152 -4.37 -4.79 -5.90
C ALA A 152 -4.94 -4.32 -7.25
N VAL A 153 -5.36 -5.25 -8.10
CA VAL A 153 -5.98 -4.95 -9.40
C VAL A 153 -7.31 -4.22 -9.20
N MET A 154 -8.18 -4.72 -8.32
CA MET A 154 -9.43 -4.05 -7.98
C MET A 154 -9.20 -2.63 -7.44
N THR A 155 -8.25 -2.47 -6.52
CA THR A 155 -7.90 -1.15 -5.97
C THR A 155 -7.38 -0.20 -7.05
N THR A 156 -6.59 -0.72 -8.01
CA THR A 156 -6.10 0.07 -9.14
C THR A 156 -7.26 0.54 -10.02
N ARG A 157 -8.25 -0.33 -10.27
CA ARG A 157 -9.48 0.00 -11.00
C ARG A 157 -10.25 1.14 -10.30
N ASP A 158 -10.39 1.07 -8.98
CA ASP A 158 -11.04 2.13 -8.20
C ASP A 158 -10.27 3.45 -8.25
N GLU A 159 -8.94 3.41 -8.15
CA GLU A 159 -8.11 4.60 -8.32
C GLU A 159 -8.28 5.27 -9.68
N VAL A 160 -8.43 4.50 -10.75
CA VAL A 160 -8.72 5.04 -12.09
C VAL A 160 -10.12 5.64 -12.13
N ARG A 161 -11.15 4.91 -11.67
CA ARG A 161 -12.55 5.38 -11.64
C ARG A 161 -12.72 6.67 -10.86
N GLU A 162 -11.99 6.82 -9.76
CA GLU A 162 -12.02 8.01 -8.91
C GLU A 162 -11.10 9.14 -9.43
N GLY A 163 -10.44 8.96 -10.58
CA GLY A 163 -9.60 9.96 -11.22
C GLY A 163 -8.32 10.29 -10.46
N ARG A 164 -7.86 9.39 -9.56
CA ARG A 164 -6.62 9.58 -8.79
C ARG A 164 -5.36 9.33 -9.60
N LEU A 165 -5.44 8.52 -10.65
CA LEU A 165 -4.34 8.21 -11.54
C LEU A 165 -4.45 9.02 -12.82
N LYS A 166 -3.47 9.90 -13.06
CA LYS A 166 -3.39 10.71 -14.29
C LYS A 166 -2.78 9.94 -15.46
N ASP A 167 -1.82 9.06 -15.13
CA ASP A 167 -1.07 8.25 -16.08
C ASP A 167 -1.78 6.92 -16.36
N HIS A 168 -2.73 6.96 -17.30
CA HIS A 168 -3.54 5.80 -17.70
C HIS A 168 -2.72 4.79 -18.52
N GLU A 169 -1.85 5.28 -19.40
CA GLU A 169 -0.99 4.42 -20.23
C GLU A 169 -0.03 3.59 -19.37
N GLY A 170 0.61 4.22 -18.37
CA GLY A 170 1.46 3.49 -17.44
C GLY A 170 0.68 2.51 -16.56
N VAL A 171 -0.59 2.78 -16.23
CA VAL A 171 -1.45 1.80 -15.54
C VAL A 171 -1.69 0.58 -16.43
N LEU A 172 -2.12 0.79 -17.67
CA LEU A 172 -2.37 -0.28 -18.63
C LEU A 172 -1.12 -1.11 -18.88
N SER A 173 0.04 -0.46 -19.03
CA SER A 173 1.32 -1.13 -19.20
C SER A 173 1.67 -2.03 -18.01
N THR A 174 1.54 -1.53 -16.77
CA THR A 174 1.85 -2.33 -15.57
C THR A 174 0.89 -3.50 -15.41
N VAL A 175 -0.39 -3.32 -15.71
CA VAL A 175 -1.39 -4.40 -15.65
C VAL A 175 -1.13 -5.45 -16.73
N ALA A 176 -0.77 -5.02 -17.94
CA ALA A 176 -0.42 -5.93 -19.03
C ALA A 176 0.84 -6.76 -18.71
N GLU A 177 1.86 -6.13 -18.11
CA GLU A 177 3.07 -6.81 -17.65
C GLU A 177 2.76 -7.84 -16.56
N LEU A 178 1.92 -7.46 -15.58
CA LEU A 178 1.44 -8.38 -14.54
C LEU A 178 0.69 -9.57 -15.14
N ARG A 179 -0.23 -9.31 -16.08
CA ARG A 179 -1.00 -10.37 -16.75
C ARG A 179 -0.09 -11.33 -17.52
N SER A 180 0.88 -10.80 -18.29
CA SER A 180 1.83 -11.62 -19.02
C SER A 180 2.61 -12.54 -18.08
N ALA A 181 3.10 -12.01 -16.96
CA ALA A 181 3.85 -12.81 -15.99
C ALA A 181 2.99 -13.92 -15.35
N LEU A 182 1.71 -13.65 -15.12
CA LEU A 182 0.76 -14.65 -14.61
C LEU A 182 0.48 -15.76 -15.63
N GLU A 183 0.32 -15.39 -16.90
CA GLU A 183 0.14 -16.34 -18.01
C GLU A 183 1.39 -17.21 -18.20
N ASP A 184 2.59 -16.61 -18.14
CA ASP A 184 3.86 -17.34 -18.23
C ASP A 184 4.01 -18.36 -17.10
N VAL A 185 3.68 -17.98 -15.86
CA VAL A 185 3.71 -18.90 -14.72
C VAL A 185 2.66 -20.00 -14.87
N ALA A 186 1.46 -19.69 -15.35
CA ALA A 186 0.43 -20.71 -15.56
C ALA A 186 0.90 -21.79 -16.55
N ILE A 187 1.50 -21.38 -17.67
CA ILE A 187 2.08 -22.30 -18.67
C ILE A 187 3.22 -23.11 -18.06
N GLU A 188 4.11 -22.46 -17.29
CA GLU A 188 5.23 -23.14 -16.64
C GLU A 188 4.75 -24.20 -15.64
N VAL A 189 3.77 -23.86 -14.80
CA VAL A 189 3.19 -24.76 -13.80
C VAL A 189 2.50 -25.96 -14.42
N GLU A 190 1.72 -25.73 -15.48
CA GLU A 190 1.07 -26.80 -16.25
C GLU A 190 2.11 -27.76 -16.88
N SER A 191 3.27 -27.25 -17.31
CA SER A 191 4.30 -28.06 -17.98
C SER A 191 4.91 -29.16 -17.09
N TRP A 192 4.91 -28.97 -15.77
CA TRP A 192 5.35 -29.99 -14.80
C TRP A 192 4.18 -30.64 -14.05
N GLY A 193 2.94 -30.33 -14.43
CA GLY A 193 1.72 -30.95 -13.94
C GLY A 193 1.26 -30.48 -12.56
N GLY A 194 1.60 -29.26 -12.17
CA GLY A 194 1.10 -28.65 -10.93
C GLY A 194 -0.15 -27.82 -11.12
N ASP A 195 -0.73 -27.42 -9.99
CA ASP A 195 -1.84 -26.48 -9.95
C ASP A 195 -1.37 -25.01 -9.94
N ASN A 196 -1.94 -24.19 -10.82
CA ASN A 196 -1.64 -22.76 -10.90
C ASN A 196 -2.13 -22.03 -9.63
N PRO A 197 -1.24 -21.40 -8.84
CA PRO A 197 -1.64 -20.75 -7.60
C PRO A 197 -2.31 -19.39 -7.82
N PHE A 198 -2.26 -18.81 -9.03
CA PHE A 198 -2.65 -17.42 -9.30
C PHE A 198 -3.92 -17.23 -10.15
N GLU A 199 -4.86 -18.18 -10.07
CA GLU A 199 -6.07 -18.17 -10.91
C GLU A 199 -6.94 -16.91 -10.71
N ARG A 200 -7.13 -16.45 -9.46
CA ARG A 200 -8.03 -15.32 -9.16
C ARG A 200 -7.41 -14.01 -9.60
N GLY A 201 -6.12 -13.84 -9.32
CA GLY A 201 -5.35 -12.67 -9.73
C GLY A 201 -5.28 -12.55 -11.25
N LEU A 202 -5.13 -13.67 -11.96
CA LEU A 202 -5.17 -13.69 -13.42
C LEU A 202 -6.56 -13.32 -13.95
N ALA A 203 -7.62 -13.90 -13.41
CA ALA A 203 -8.99 -13.56 -13.80
C ALA A 203 -9.28 -12.06 -13.62
N GLU A 204 -8.92 -11.48 -12.46
CA GLU A 204 -9.12 -10.05 -12.21
C GLU A 204 -8.27 -9.15 -13.14
N ALA A 205 -7.07 -9.58 -13.49
CA ALA A 205 -6.21 -8.86 -14.44
C ALA A 205 -6.74 -8.93 -15.89
N GLN A 206 -7.47 -9.99 -16.24
CA GLN A 206 -8.11 -10.17 -17.55
C GLN A 206 -9.39 -9.35 -17.70
N ASP A 207 -10.17 -9.22 -16.62
CA ASP A 207 -11.41 -8.44 -16.59
C ASP A 207 -11.23 -6.92 -16.82
N GLY A 208 -9.99 -6.47 -16.99
CA GLY A 208 -9.65 -5.10 -17.36
C GLY A 208 -9.63 -4.13 -16.16
N VAL A 209 -8.79 -3.10 -16.28
CA VAL A 209 -8.67 -2.03 -15.28
C VAL A 209 -9.39 -0.75 -15.72
N LEU A 210 -9.93 -0.72 -16.95
CA LEU A 210 -10.73 0.37 -17.52
C LEU A 210 -12.15 -0.08 -17.82
#